data_AF-A0A7T3RHN7-F1
#
_entry.id   AF-A0A7T3RHN7-F1
#
_cell.length_a   1.000
_cell.length_b   1.000
_cell.length_c   1.000
_cell.angle_alpha   90.00
_cell.angle_beta   90.00
_cell.angle_gamma   90.00
#
_symmetry.space_group_name_H-M   'P 1'
#
loop_
_entity.id
_entity.type
_entity.pdbx_description
1 polymer ?
#
loop_
_entity_poly.entity_id
_entity_poly.type
_entity_poly.pdbx_seq_one_letter_code
_entity_poly.pdbx_strand_id
1 'polypeptide(L)' 'MKELITEMAFNGAGVRDTARTLKIGISTVIRTLKNSRQRE' A
#
# COMPACT_ATOMS: atom_id res chain seq x y z
N MET A 1 -8.78 -4.52 -1.96
CA MET A 1 -7.57 -4.58 -1.11
C MET A 1 -6.38 -3.86 -1.74
N LYS A 2 -5.97 -4.20 -2.98
CA LYS A 2 -4.83 -3.54 -3.62
C LYS A 2 -5.05 -2.03 -3.83
N GLU A 3 -6.19 -1.63 -4.39
CA GLU A 3 -6.56 -0.21 -4.55
C GLU A 3 -6.55 0.56 -3.24
N LEU A 4 -7.14 -0.01 -2.18
CA LEU A 4 -7.18 0.63 -0.87
C LEU A 4 -5.76 0.90 -0.31
N ILE A 5 -4.82 -0.02 -0.55
CA ILE A 5 -3.41 0.14 -0.17
C ILE A 5 -2.77 1.28 -0.98
N THR A 6 -3.00 1.31 -2.30
CA THR A 6 -2.45 2.35 -3.17
C THR A 6 -3.06 3.71 -2.86
N GLU A 7 -4.38 3.80 -2.71
CA GLU A 7 -5.11 5.03 -2.37
C GLU A 7 -4.61 5.62 -1.06
N MET A 8 -4.52 4.82 0.01
CA MET A 8 -3.98 5.29 1.28
C MET A 8 -2.54 5.76 1.14
N ALA A 9 -1.69 4.97 0.47
CA ALA A 9 -0.29 5.32 0.29
C ALA A 9 -0.07 6.59 -0.56
N PHE A 10 -0.90 6.80 -1.58
CA PHE A 10 -0.88 7.99 -2.44
C PHE A 10 -1.52 9.21 -1.77
N ASN A 11 -2.50 9.00 -0.88
CA ASN A 11 -3.08 10.06 -0.04
C ASN A 11 -2.19 10.44 1.16
N GLY A 12 -0.91 10.04 1.14
CA GLY A 12 0.09 10.45 2.13
C GLY A 12 0.21 9.54 3.36
N ALA A 13 -0.54 8.44 3.44
CA ALA A 13 -0.32 7.46 4.49
C ALA A 13 0.99 6.70 4.21
N GLY A 14 1.96 6.77 5.13
CA GLY A 14 3.20 6.02 4.98
C GLY A 14 2.94 4.50 4.91
N VAL A 15 3.86 3.75 4.28
CA VAL A 15 3.78 2.27 4.16
C VAL A 15 3.48 1.58 5.50
N ARG A 16 4.06 2.11 6.59
CA ARG A 16 3.87 1.60 7.96
C ARG A 16 2.46 1.86 8.49
N ASP A 17 1.90 3.05 8.24
CA ASP A 17 0.55 3.39 8.67
C ASP A 17 -0.50 2.62 7.89
N THR A 18 -0.31 2.45 6.58
CA THR A 18 -1.18 1.60 5.75
C THR A 18 -1.17 0.15 6.24
N ALA A 19 0.01 -0.39 6.58
CA ALA A 19 0.12 -1.74 7.15
C ALA A 19 -0.61 -1.87 8.50
N ARG A 20 -0.47 -0.87 9.38
CA ARG A 20 -1.12 -0.84 10.70
C ARG A 20 -2.65 -0.74 10.59
N THR A 21 -3.15 0.21 9.81
CA THR A 21 -4.58 0.46 9.64
C THR A 21 -5.29 -0.72 8.99
N LEU A 22 -4.67 -1.33 7.98
CA LEU A 22 -5.25 -2.46 7.25
C LEU A 22 -4.95 -3.81 7.89
N LYS A 23 -4.19 -3.83 9.00
CA LYS A 23 -3.79 -5.05 9.72
C LYS A 23 -3.14 -6.11 8.80
N ILE A 24 -2.33 -5.65 7.85
CA ILE A 24 -1.60 -6.50 6.89
C ILE A 24 -0.10 -6.36 7.06
N GLY A 25 0.64 -7.39 6.64
CA GLY A 25 2.10 -7.35 6.65
C GLY A 25 2.64 -6.23 5.75
N ILE A 26 3.71 -5.57 6.21
CA ILE A 26 4.35 -4.47 5.47
C ILE A 26 4.84 -4.91 4.08
N SER A 27 5.27 -6.17 3.95
CA SER A 27 5.67 -6.77 2.68
C SER A 27 4.55 -6.79 1.63
N THR A 28 3.30 -6.95 2.08
CA THR A 28 2.11 -6.91 1.21
C THR A 28 1.87 -5.50 0.70
N VAL A 29 2.03 -4.49 1.56
CA VAL A 29 1.94 -3.07 1.17
C VAL A 29 3.02 -2.74 0.15
N ILE A 30 4.28 -3.02 0.47
CA ILE A 30 5.43 -2.73 -0.42
C ILE A 30 5.27 -3.45 -1.76
N ARG A 31 4.91 -4.74 -1.76
CA ARG A 31 4.70 -5.48 -3.01
C ARG A 31 3.56 -4.87 -3.83
N THR A 32 2.47 -4.46 -3.20
CA THR A 32 1.34 -3.83 -3.90
C THR A 32 1.77 -2.52 -4.54
N LEU A 33 2.49 -1.66 -3.81
CA LEU A 33 2.97 -0.37 -4.32
C LEU A 33 4.03 -0.51 -5.43
N LYS A 34 4.92 -1.51 -5.34
CA LYS A 34 5.89 -1.78 -6.41
C LYS A 34 5.21 -2.29 -7.69
N ASN A 35 4.16 -3.10 -7.56
CA ASN A 35 3.42 -3.64 -8.70
C ASN A 35 2.38 -2.66 -9.26
N SER A 36 1.93 -1.66 -8.50
CA SER A 36 1.02 -0.62 -9.00
C SER A 36 1.73 0.32 -9.96
N ARG A 37 2.97 0.72 -9.66
CA ARG A 37 3.78 1.61 -10.51
C ARG A 37 4.25 0.96 -11.83
N GLN A 38 4.23 -0.37 -11.93
CA GLN A 38 4.63 -1.10 -13.15
C GLN A 38 3.44 -1.32 -14.12
N ARG A 39 2.22 -0.96 -13.73
CA ARG A 39 1.02 -1.10 -14.55
C ARG A 39 0.55 0.20 -15.21
N GLU A 40 1.37 1.25 -15.16
CA GLU A 40 1.19 2.48 -15.93
C GLU A 40 2.06 2.48 -17.19
#